data_AF-A0A0Z8H1H8-F1
#
_entry.id   AF-A0A0Z8H1H8-F1
#
_cell.length_a   1.000
_cell.length_b   1.000
_cell.length_c   1.000
_cell.angle_alpha   90.00
_cell.angle_beta   90.00
_cell.angle_gamma   90.00
#
_symmetry.space_group_name_H-M   'P 1'
#
loop_
_entity.id
_entity.type
_entity.pdbx_description
1 polymer ?
#
loop_
_entity_poly.entity_id
_entity_poly.type
_entity_poly.pdbx_seq_one_letter_code
_entity_poly.pdbx_strand_id
1 'polypeptide(L)'
;MFNRWSNHSKHLESIPRIKKIFNRKTAMAIGGLGITTVVGGQLMTAELPMKDQIYDKSIEVVLKQFEEAGFEKVETIKISNIEYGENIDDTFVKIVSVDGEDWKEGRVLKSTPVTITYHAATDDAVELAFSSKKLSEIEEKLDDAGFENVSKSPILLVEKGNIDKKDTVDKIEIGSSTYTNGYFYSKKLPITITYFDVSPDNIEFPTTLDTTGNWKELEKQLTTAGFSNVKWTAVADKDKTKHEKIRKITVNGENIENLSNIEPVVKKQIPIEVTYSDFSSFAELPVSLTTTTVADTKQLFTNNGFNQVSETSIETNEIGKNGQIQSVEINGKNFNEINDKVIRKDSEIIIKYWNAEKAIVEKARKEEEARLAAEAQKAAQAQSQAQNQAQIQQFAGTSAGTVYYKNCTAARNAGAAPVRIGDPGYAPHLDRDGDGIGCE
;
A
#
# COMPACT_ATOMS: atom_id res chain seq x y z
N MET A 1 9.23 0.08 56.83
CA MET A 1 10.69 0.20 57.01
C MET A 1 11.10 1.61 56.61
N PHE A 2 11.79 2.28 57.51
CA PHE A 2 12.32 3.64 57.38
C PHE A 2 13.26 3.83 56.17
N ASN A 3 13.39 5.10 55.76
CA ASN A 3 14.43 5.73 54.92
C ASN A 3 14.42 5.48 53.41
N ARG A 4 14.05 6.53 52.66
CA ARG A 4 14.93 7.12 51.61
C ARG A 4 14.41 8.48 51.12
N TRP A 5 14.73 9.54 51.87
CA TRP A 5 14.94 10.85 51.28
C TRP A 5 16.37 10.91 50.77
N SER A 6 16.56 10.92 49.45
CA SER A 6 17.80 11.38 48.83
C SER A 6 17.59 11.55 47.33
N ASN A 7 17.99 12.72 46.85
CA ASN A 7 18.25 13.10 45.47
C ASN A 7 17.03 13.27 44.55
N HIS A 8 16.58 14.51 44.42
CA HIS A 8 16.46 15.11 43.08
C HIS A 8 17.29 16.39 43.01
N SER A 9 18.17 16.39 42.02
CA SER A 9 19.22 17.37 41.82
C SER A 9 18.63 18.70 41.35
N LYS A 10 18.99 19.72 42.11
CA LYS A 10 18.93 21.15 41.79
C LYS A 10 19.32 21.42 40.33
N HIS A 11 18.38 21.86 39.50
CA HIS A 11 18.67 22.77 38.40
C HIS A 11 18.67 24.19 38.99
N LEU A 12 19.84 24.64 39.44
CA LEU A 12 20.06 26.03 39.84
C LEU A 12 20.36 26.83 38.58
N GLU A 13 19.38 27.55 38.07
CA GLU A 13 19.64 28.70 37.20
C GLU A 13 20.42 29.74 38.01
N SER A 14 21.55 30.19 37.45
CA SER A 14 22.35 31.26 38.01
C SER A 14 21.64 32.60 37.83
N ILE A 15 21.15 33.19 38.93
CA ILE A 15 20.53 34.52 38.95
C ILE A 15 21.55 35.57 39.49
N PRO A 16 21.53 36.83 39.01
CA PRO A 16 22.66 37.74 39.07
C PRO A 16 22.97 38.22 40.50
N ARG A 17 24.27 38.39 40.79
CA ARG A 17 24.76 39.09 41.98
C ARG A 17 24.12 40.48 42.05
N ILE A 18 23.36 40.74 43.11
CA ILE A 18 22.86 42.07 43.46
C ILE A 18 24.07 43.01 43.58
N LYS A 19 24.13 44.02 42.71
CA LYS A 19 25.18 45.05 42.75
C LYS A 19 25.03 45.86 44.05
N LYS A 20 26.11 45.87 44.83
CA LYS A 20 26.30 46.73 46.01
C LYS A 20 25.96 48.19 45.69
N ILE A 21 24.87 48.70 46.28
CA ILE A 21 24.66 50.13 46.41
C ILE A 21 25.35 50.54 47.71
N PHE A 22 26.60 50.97 47.58
CA PHE A 22 27.38 51.51 48.70
C PHE A 22 26.87 52.90 49.07
N ASN A 23 26.40 53.07 50.30
CA ASN A 23 26.59 54.33 51.02
C ASN A 23 27.41 54.03 52.27
N ARG A 24 28.73 54.24 52.17
CA ARG A 24 29.68 54.01 53.25
C ARG A 24 29.39 54.97 54.40
N LYS A 25 28.97 54.45 55.55
CA LYS A 25 29.38 54.98 56.85
C LYS A 25 30.05 53.85 57.64
N THR A 26 31.34 54.03 57.85
CA THR A 26 32.22 53.19 58.69
C THR A 26 31.60 52.97 60.07
N ALA A 27 31.30 51.72 60.41
CA ALA A 27 31.10 51.26 61.78
C ALA A 27 32.23 50.29 62.12
N MET A 28 32.93 50.59 63.21
CA MET A 28 34.13 49.94 63.69
C MET A 28 33.73 48.66 64.45
N ALA A 29 34.23 47.50 64.02
CA ALA A 29 34.18 46.29 64.84
C ALA A 29 35.17 46.46 66.01
N ILE A 30 34.66 46.60 67.23
CA ILE A 30 35.49 46.67 68.44
C ILE A 30 35.44 45.31 69.13
N GLY A 31 36.54 44.57 69.03
CA GLY A 31 36.85 43.46 69.90
C GLY A 31 37.73 43.92 71.06
N GLY A 32 37.41 43.47 72.28
CA GLY A 32 38.39 43.28 73.36
C GLY A 32 38.46 44.35 74.47
N LEU A 33 37.75 44.04 75.57
CA LEU A 33 37.96 44.41 76.98
C LEU A 33 38.47 45.82 77.37
N GLY A 34 37.56 46.57 78.00
CA GLY A 34 37.86 47.66 78.93
C GLY A 34 36.63 47.98 79.78
N ILE A 35 36.61 47.55 81.04
CA ILE A 35 35.52 47.78 81.99
C ILE A 35 35.49 49.27 82.35
N THR A 36 34.55 50.02 81.79
CA THR A 36 34.06 51.29 82.35
C THR A 36 32.54 51.34 82.19
N THR A 37 31.87 51.69 83.28
CA THR A 37 30.42 51.74 83.46
C THR A 37 29.75 52.75 82.53
N VAL A 38 29.08 52.26 81.48
CA VAL A 38 28.04 53.00 80.74
C VAL A 38 26.73 52.25 80.89
N VAL A 39 25.96 52.63 81.92
CA VAL A 39 24.56 52.22 82.09
C VAL A 39 23.74 52.98 81.02
N GLY A 40 23.69 52.43 79.81
CA GLY A 40 22.94 53.01 78.68
C GLY A 40 23.13 52.30 77.34
N GLY A 41 24.29 51.67 77.09
CA GLY A 41 24.57 51.00 75.81
C GLY A 41 23.92 49.63 75.63
N GLN A 42 23.53 48.98 76.73
CA GLN A 42 23.00 47.61 76.73
C GLN A 42 21.54 47.51 76.24
N LEU A 43 20.86 48.66 76.04
CA LEU A 43 19.47 48.74 75.57
C LEU A 43 19.31 48.78 74.04
N MET A 44 20.35 49.19 73.31
CA MET A 44 20.29 49.46 71.86
C MET A 44 20.69 48.26 70.97
N THR A 45 21.31 47.22 71.54
CA THR A 45 21.76 46.03 70.81
C THR A 45 20.93 44.80 71.18
N ALA A 46 20.67 43.92 70.21
CA ALA A 46 19.97 42.64 70.38
C ALA A 46 20.85 41.48 69.90
N GLU A 47 20.60 40.29 70.44
CA GLU A 47 21.20 39.05 69.96
C GLU A 47 20.40 38.53 68.76
N LEU A 48 21.10 38.11 67.70
CA LEU A 48 20.45 37.53 66.53
C LEU A 48 19.90 36.13 66.88
N PRO A 49 18.69 35.75 66.43
CA PRO A 49 18.18 34.40 66.61
C PRO A 49 19.14 33.34 66.05
N MET A 50 19.18 32.17 66.66
CA MET A 50 20.10 31.10 66.27
C MET A 50 19.74 30.51 64.91
N LYS A 51 20.72 29.90 64.24
CA LYS A 51 20.58 29.36 62.88
C LYS A 51 19.39 28.40 62.74
N ASP A 52 19.21 27.51 63.70
CA ASP A 52 18.14 26.49 63.76
C ASP A 52 16.76 27.07 64.09
N GLN A 53 16.69 28.30 64.60
CA GLN A 53 15.46 29.06 64.80
C GLN A 53 15.06 29.87 63.55
N ILE A 54 15.94 29.96 62.56
CA ILE A 54 15.77 30.77 61.35
C ILE A 54 15.57 29.89 60.12
N TYR A 55 16.60 29.12 59.74
CA TYR A 55 16.58 28.42 58.46
C TYR A 55 15.65 27.21 58.52
N ASP A 56 14.97 26.95 57.39
CA ASP A 56 13.98 25.87 57.25
C ASP A 56 12.78 26.00 58.22
N LYS A 57 12.53 27.21 58.76
CA LYS A 57 11.34 27.57 59.52
C LYS A 57 10.39 28.44 58.70
N SER A 58 9.12 28.46 59.07
CA SER A 58 8.13 29.35 58.47
C SER A 58 8.47 30.81 58.72
N ILE A 59 8.13 31.67 57.77
CA ILE A 59 8.41 33.10 57.88
C ILE A 59 7.78 33.70 59.12
N GLU A 60 6.59 33.24 59.51
CA GLU A 60 5.88 33.70 60.72
C GLU A 60 6.69 33.41 61.99
N VAL A 61 7.24 32.19 62.10
CA VAL A 61 8.08 31.80 63.24
C VAL A 61 9.33 32.66 63.29
N VAL A 62 9.99 32.86 62.14
CA VAL A 62 11.23 33.65 62.09
C VAL A 62 10.97 35.12 62.39
N LEU A 63 9.93 35.73 61.82
CA LEU A 63 9.55 37.11 62.09
C LEU A 63 9.29 37.33 63.58
N LYS A 64 8.57 36.40 64.22
CA LYS A 64 8.34 36.43 65.67
C LYS A 64 9.65 36.38 66.47
N GLN A 65 10.63 35.55 66.07
CA GLN A 65 11.93 35.50 66.75
C GLN A 65 12.69 36.85 66.66
N PHE A 66 12.66 37.51 65.50
CA PHE A 66 13.30 38.82 65.33
C PHE A 66 12.56 39.95 66.07
N GLU A 67 11.23 39.89 66.11
CA GLU A 67 10.40 40.81 66.89
C GLU A 67 10.66 40.66 68.40
N GLU A 68 10.66 39.42 68.91
CA GLU A 68 10.95 39.11 70.32
C GLU A 68 12.38 39.53 70.72
N ALA A 69 13.34 39.44 69.80
CA ALA A 69 14.70 39.96 69.99
C ALA A 69 14.78 41.50 69.95
N GLY A 70 13.73 42.18 69.46
CA GLY A 70 13.59 43.63 69.46
C GLY A 70 14.17 44.34 68.24
N PHE A 71 14.26 43.67 67.09
CA PHE A 71 14.69 44.28 65.83
C PHE A 71 13.60 45.18 65.23
N GLU A 72 13.97 46.41 64.86
CA GLU A 72 13.02 47.45 64.44
C GLU A 72 12.80 47.51 62.92
N LYS A 73 13.74 46.96 62.12
CA LYS A 73 13.76 47.06 60.66
C LYS A 73 13.94 45.69 60.03
N VAL A 74 12.86 44.93 59.97
CA VAL A 74 12.83 43.62 59.32
C VAL A 74 11.97 43.70 58.06
N GLU A 75 12.57 43.45 56.91
CA GLU A 75 11.91 43.39 55.60
C GLU A 75 11.96 41.97 55.07
N THR A 76 10.98 41.60 54.23
CA THR A 76 10.90 40.26 53.64
C THR A 76 10.90 40.28 52.12
N ILE A 77 11.45 39.22 51.53
CA ILE A 77 11.45 38.98 50.08
C ILE A 77 10.84 37.60 49.85
N LYS A 78 9.63 37.56 49.28
CA LYS A 78 8.94 36.32 48.88
C LYS A 78 9.51 35.79 47.57
N ILE A 79 9.85 34.50 47.54
CA ILE A 79 10.13 33.74 46.32
C ILE A 79 8.96 32.77 46.10
N SER A 80 8.04 33.14 45.21
CA SER A 80 6.87 32.33 44.82
C SER A 80 7.28 31.23 43.83
N ASN A 81 7.78 30.09 44.31
CA ASN A 81 8.32 29.01 43.47
C ASN A 81 7.96 27.59 43.92
N ILE A 82 7.13 27.44 44.95
CA ILE A 82 6.64 26.13 45.37
C ILE A 82 5.35 25.87 44.57
N GLU A 83 5.42 24.96 43.61
CA GLU A 83 4.29 24.67 42.71
C GLU A 83 3.27 23.69 43.31
N TYR A 84 3.63 23.02 44.41
CA TYR A 84 2.80 21.99 45.04
C TYR A 84 3.26 21.70 46.47
N GLY A 85 2.32 21.43 47.38
CA GLY A 85 2.63 21.08 48.77
C GLY A 85 1.41 20.86 49.65
N GLU A 86 1.65 20.56 50.94
CA GLU A 86 0.57 20.20 51.90
C GLU A 86 -0.23 21.39 52.40
N ASN A 87 0.40 22.55 52.53
CA ASN A 87 -0.25 23.73 53.05
C ASN A 87 0.24 24.95 52.26
N ILE A 88 -0.69 25.73 51.71
CA ILE A 88 -0.37 26.89 50.87
C ILE A 88 0.40 27.97 51.63
N ASP A 89 0.24 28.00 52.95
CA ASP A 89 0.92 28.92 53.86
C ASP A 89 2.30 28.42 54.31
N ASP A 90 2.68 27.19 53.93
CA ASP A 90 4.01 26.68 54.25
C ASP A 90 5.08 27.50 53.51
N THR A 91 5.84 28.22 54.32
CA THR A 91 6.95 29.04 53.89
C THR A 91 8.23 28.50 54.51
N PHE A 92 9.36 28.75 53.86
CA PHE A 92 10.65 28.41 54.47
C PHE A 92 11.72 29.46 54.18
N VAL A 93 12.34 29.95 55.25
CA VAL A 93 13.40 30.95 55.18
C VAL A 93 14.68 30.32 54.65
N LYS A 94 15.30 30.98 53.66
CA LYS A 94 16.52 30.51 53.00
C LYS A 94 17.71 31.43 53.18
N ILE A 95 17.49 32.73 53.22
CA ILE A 95 18.55 33.73 53.37
C ILE A 95 18.08 34.75 54.40
N VAL A 96 18.93 35.04 55.36
CA VAL A 96 18.79 36.22 56.21
C VAL A 96 20.02 37.06 55.98
N SER A 97 19.80 38.34 55.65
CA SER A 97 20.85 39.34 55.53
C SER A 97 20.72 40.36 56.65
N VAL A 98 21.83 40.69 57.29
CA VAL A 98 21.94 41.70 58.35
C VAL A 98 22.91 42.77 57.87
N ASP A 99 22.44 44.01 57.73
CA ASP A 99 23.20 45.13 57.14
C ASP A 99 23.76 44.84 55.72
N GLY A 100 23.04 44.04 54.93
CA GLY A 100 23.46 43.67 53.58
C GLY A 100 24.56 42.59 53.51
N GLU A 101 24.96 42.02 54.65
CA GLU A 101 25.81 40.82 54.72
C GLU A 101 24.99 39.58 55.07
N ASP A 102 25.49 38.39 54.73
CA ASP A 102 24.86 37.13 55.14
C ASP A 102 24.86 37.01 56.67
N TRP A 103 23.79 36.46 57.22
CA TRP A 103 23.62 36.24 58.65
C TRP A 103 24.82 35.48 59.27
N LYS A 104 25.24 35.94 60.45
CA LYS A 104 26.25 35.32 61.31
C LYS A 104 25.82 35.48 62.77
N GLU A 105 26.20 34.53 63.61
CA GLU A 105 25.96 34.61 65.05
C GLU A 105 26.60 35.86 65.65
N GLY A 106 25.89 36.53 66.56
CA GLY A 106 26.39 37.70 67.26
C GLY A 106 25.29 38.66 67.71
N ARG A 107 25.73 39.81 68.23
CA ARG A 107 24.88 40.92 68.65
C ARG A 107 25.08 42.11 67.73
N VAL A 108 23.98 42.76 67.33
CA VAL A 108 23.98 43.95 66.46
C VAL A 108 23.01 45.00 67.01
N LEU A 109 23.00 46.21 66.45
CA LEU A 109 22.04 47.26 66.83
C LEU A 109 20.63 46.84 66.41
N LYS A 110 19.62 47.12 67.24
CA LYS A 110 18.21 46.82 66.95
C LYS A 110 17.67 47.51 65.70
N SER A 111 18.25 48.67 65.36
CA SER A 111 17.92 49.45 64.16
C SER A 111 18.68 49.01 62.90
N THR A 112 19.52 47.97 63.00
CA THR A 112 20.23 47.37 61.86
C THR A 112 19.20 46.75 60.91
N PRO A 113 19.22 47.08 59.60
CA PRO A 113 18.31 46.48 58.63
C PRO A 113 18.53 44.96 58.54
N VAL A 114 17.44 44.20 58.60
CA VAL A 114 17.41 42.75 58.39
C VAL A 114 16.51 42.47 57.19
N THR A 115 16.99 41.67 56.23
CA THR A 115 16.20 41.22 55.08
C THR A 115 16.09 39.70 55.11
N ILE A 116 14.87 39.17 55.13
CA ILE A 116 14.59 37.74 55.17
C ILE A 116 14.00 37.29 53.83
N THR A 117 14.71 36.44 53.11
CA THR A 117 14.24 35.83 51.87
C THR A 117 13.69 34.43 52.15
N TYR A 118 12.46 34.18 51.73
CA TYR A 118 11.75 32.93 51.98
C TYR A 118 11.07 32.40 50.73
N HIS A 119 10.95 31.08 50.65
CA HIS A 119 10.18 30.40 49.62
C HIS A 119 8.73 30.26 50.05
N ALA A 120 7.81 30.35 49.09
CA ALA A 120 6.38 30.24 49.30
C ALA A 120 5.69 29.63 48.06
N ALA A 121 4.43 29.23 48.23
CA ALA A 121 3.57 28.83 47.12
C ALA A 121 3.57 29.85 45.99
N THR A 122 3.48 29.37 44.75
CA THR A 122 3.27 30.22 43.59
C THR A 122 1.96 31.01 43.74
N ASP A 123 1.88 32.21 43.18
CA ASP A 123 0.68 33.05 43.35
C ASP A 123 -0.56 32.50 42.63
N ASP A 124 -0.36 31.51 41.75
CA ASP A 124 -1.40 30.74 41.07
C ASP A 124 -1.72 29.40 41.76
N ALA A 125 -1.16 29.13 42.92
CA ALA A 125 -1.46 27.93 43.70
C ALA A 125 -2.91 27.94 44.21
N VAL A 126 -3.58 26.79 44.08
CA VAL A 126 -4.94 26.57 44.58
C VAL A 126 -5.06 25.22 45.25
N GLU A 127 -5.83 25.16 46.33
CA GLU A 127 -6.20 23.90 46.96
C GLU A 127 -7.38 23.27 46.22
N LEU A 128 -7.26 21.97 45.91
CA LEU A 128 -8.29 21.22 45.22
C LEU A 128 -8.94 20.21 46.17
N ALA A 129 -10.27 20.13 46.10
CA ALA A 129 -11.06 19.15 46.85
C ALA A 129 -12.19 18.58 45.98
N PHE A 130 -12.06 17.31 45.63
CA PHE A 130 -13.08 16.56 44.89
C PHE A 130 -13.98 15.76 45.82
N SER A 131 -15.30 15.97 45.69
CA SER A 131 -16.35 15.30 46.47
C SER A 131 -17.07 14.20 45.69
N SER A 132 -16.88 14.18 44.37
CA SER A 132 -17.48 13.24 43.44
C SER A 132 -16.38 12.61 42.60
N LYS A 133 -16.66 11.40 42.10
CA LYS A 133 -15.82 10.74 41.09
C LYS A 133 -16.32 10.98 39.67
N LYS A 134 -17.40 11.74 39.47
CA LYS A 134 -17.93 12.01 38.13
C LYS A 134 -16.98 12.89 37.36
N LEU A 135 -16.65 12.47 36.13
CA LEU A 135 -15.72 13.17 35.26
C LEU A 135 -16.17 14.62 35.03
N SER A 136 -17.45 14.83 34.71
CA SER A 136 -17.99 16.16 34.44
C SER A 136 -17.87 17.12 35.63
N GLU A 137 -18.10 16.64 36.86
CA GLU A 137 -17.97 17.47 38.07
C GLU A 137 -16.50 17.80 38.39
N ILE A 138 -15.58 16.89 38.09
CA ILE A 138 -14.14 17.12 38.26
C ILE A 138 -13.64 18.12 37.22
N GLU A 139 -14.08 17.99 35.96
CA GLU A 139 -13.76 18.94 34.89
C GLU A 139 -14.26 20.35 35.22
N GLU A 140 -15.52 20.48 35.65
CA GLU A 140 -16.10 21.77 36.08
C GLU A 140 -15.29 22.40 37.21
N LYS A 141 -14.93 21.62 38.25
CA LYS A 141 -14.10 22.12 39.36
C LYS A 141 -12.70 22.57 38.93
N LEU A 142 -12.09 21.88 37.97
CA LEU A 142 -10.76 22.25 37.47
C LEU A 142 -10.82 23.51 36.61
N ASP A 143 -11.88 23.65 35.80
CA ASP A 143 -12.16 24.86 35.01
C ASP A 143 -12.41 26.07 35.93
N ASP A 144 -13.27 25.91 36.93
CA ASP A 144 -13.55 26.93 37.96
C ASP A 144 -12.30 27.33 38.74
N ALA A 145 -11.40 26.38 39.00
CA ALA A 145 -10.11 26.63 39.66
C ALA A 145 -9.10 27.33 38.73
N GLY A 146 -9.33 27.33 37.41
CA GLY A 146 -8.50 27.99 36.41
C GLY A 146 -7.31 27.14 35.93
N PHE A 147 -7.44 25.81 35.90
CA PHE A 147 -6.45 24.94 35.26
C PHE A 147 -6.68 24.88 33.75
N GLU A 148 -5.68 25.27 32.97
CA GLU A 148 -5.81 25.34 31.50
C GLU A 148 -5.26 24.10 30.79
N ASN A 149 -4.39 23.33 31.45
CA ASN A 149 -3.69 22.19 30.85
C ASN A 149 -4.25 20.86 31.35
N VAL A 150 -5.51 20.60 31.03
CA VAL A 150 -6.21 19.37 31.44
C VAL A 150 -6.31 18.41 30.25
N SER A 151 -5.82 17.20 30.44
CA SER A 151 -5.91 16.10 29.48
C SER A 151 -6.65 14.91 30.07
N LYS A 152 -7.25 14.10 29.21
CA LYS A 152 -8.04 12.93 29.59
C LYS A 152 -7.47 11.66 28.98
N SER A 153 -7.38 10.61 29.78
CA SER A 153 -6.94 9.28 29.36
C SER A 153 -8.04 8.27 29.63
N PRO A 154 -8.75 7.76 28.60
CA PRO A 154 -9.82 6.80 28.81
C PRO A 154 -9.29 5.39 29.13
N ILE A 155 -9.95 4.70 30.03
CA ILE A 155 -9.90 3.25 30.21
C ILE A 155 -11.17 2.70 29.57
N LEU A 156 -11.03 1.98 28.46
CA LEU A 156 -12.17 1.44 27.72
C LEU A 156 -12.77 0.22 28.43
N LEU A 157 -14.08 0.26 28.66
CA LEU A 157 -14.84 -0.86 29.19
C LEU A 157 -16.09 -1.10 28.33
N VAL A 158 -16.49 -2.37 28.20
CA VAL A 158 -17.76 -2.74 27.59
C VAL A 158 -18.93 -2.39 28.52
N GLU A 159 -20.09 -2.02 27.94
CA GLU A 159 -21.27 -1.61 28.72
C GLU A 159 -21.78 -2.71 29.66
N LYS A 160 -21.72 -3.97 29.21
CA LYS A 160 -22.23 -5.12 29.97
C LYS A 160 -21.45 -5.26 31.28
N GLY A 161 -22.11 -4.96 32.40
CA GLY A 161 -21.56 -5.11 33.74
C GLY A 161 -20.68 -3.95 34.23
N ASN A 162 -20.54 -2.86 33.45
CA ASN A 162 -19.72 -1.70 33.85
C ASN A 162 -20.47 -0.36 33.75
N ILE A 163 -21.79 -0.36 33.51
CA ILE A 163 -22.57 0.87 33.28
C ILE A 163 -22.51 1.86 34.46
N ASP A 164 -22.31 1.35 35.68
CA ASP A 164 -22.14 2.12 36.91
C ASP A 164 -20.82 2.92 36.94
N LYS A 165 -19.78 2.41 36.26
CA LYS A 165 -18.48 3.08 36.13
C LYS A 165 -18.44 4.15 35.05
N LYS A 166 -19.49 4.25 34.23
CA LYS A 166 -19.55 5.22 33.13
C LYS A 166 -19.25 6.64 33.61
N ASP A 167 -18.27 7.26 32.95
CA ASP A 167 -17.81 8.63 33.19
C ASP A 167 -17.39 8.87 34.65
N THR A 168 -16.76 7.86 35.26
CA THR A 168 -16.15 7.96 36.59
C THR A 168 -14.62 7.98 36.49
N VAL A 169 -13.99 8.78 37.34
CA VAL A 169 -12.55 8.97 37.39
C VAL A 169 -11.91 7.89 38.27
N ASP A 170 -10.88 7.27 37.71
CA ASP A 170 -10.01 6.30 38.38
C ASP A 170 -8.87 7.00 39.10
N LYS A 171 -8.15 7.88 38.38
CA LYS A 171 -6.94 8.56 38.85
C LYS A 171 -6.86 9.97 38.31
N ILE A 172 -6.32 10.89 39.11
CA ILE A 172 -5.94 12.24 38.68
C ILE A 172 -4.45 12.40 38.96
N GLU A 173 -3.70 12.85 37.96
CA GLU A 173 -2.29 13.21 38.06
C GLU A 173 -2.15 14.71 37.80
N ILE A 174 -1.38 15.40 38.64
CA ILE A 174 -1.13 16.84 38.55
C ILE A 174 0.40 17.03 38.60
N GLY A 175 0.96 17.55 37.51
CA GLY A 175 2.41 17.58 37.31
C GLY A 175 2.98 16.16 37.26
N SER A 176 3.97 15.89 38.12
CA SER A 176 4.59 14.57 38.26
C SER A 176 4.00 13.72 39.40
N SER A 177 2.90 14.17 40.02
CA SER A 177 2.37 13.59 41.26
C SER A 177 0.93 13.12 41.08
N THR A 178 0.54 12.09 41.81
CA THR A 178 -0.89 11.72 41.92
C THR A 178 -1.59 12.70 42.85
N TYR A 179 -2.79 13.13 42.47
CA TYR A 179 -3.62 14.01 43.29
C TYR A 179 -3.78 13.44 44.70
N THR A 180 -3.58 14.31 45.66
CA THR A 180 -3.75 14.08 47.09
C THR A 180 -4.62 15.20 47.64
N ASN A 181 -5.65 14.81 48.41
CA ASN A 181 -6.58 15.73 49.03
C ASN A 181 -5.90 16.57 50.11
N GLY A 182 -6.22 17.86 50.16
CA GLY A 182 -5.63 18.80 51.11
C GLY A 182 -4.29 19.38 50.66
N TYR A 183 -3.84 19.08 49.43
CA TYR A 183 -2.63 19.69 48.87
C TYR A 183 -3.02 20.85 47.93
N PHE A 184 -2.16 21.86 47.85
CA PHE A 184 -2.25 22.91 46.85
C PHE A 184 -1.45 22.55 45.60
N TYR A 185 -1.87 23.08 44.46
CA TYR A 185 -1.23 22.88 43.16
C TYR A 185 -1.23 24.20 42.39
N SER A 186 -0.13 24.53 41.73
CA SER A 186 -0.05 25.61 40.75
C SER A 186 -0.94 25.29 39.55
N LYS A 187 -1.74 26.27 39.11
CA LYS A 187 -2.60 26.17 37.91
C LYS A 187 -1.84 25.83 36.62
N LYS A 188 -0.53 26.05 36.59
CA LYS A 188 0.32 25.77 35.43
C LYS A 188 0.70 24.29 35.29
N LEU A 189 0.49 23.49 36.33
CA LEU A 189 0.82 22.08 36.28
C LEU A 189 -0.11 21.35 35.30
N PRO A 190 0.44 20.50 34.41
CA PRO A 190 -0.39 19.66 33.55
C PRO A 190 -1.22 18.69 34.39
N ILE A 191 -2.46 18.47 33.99
CA ILE A 191 -3.36 17.50 34.62
C ILE A 191 -3.66 16.38 33.63
N THR A 192 -3.62 15.15 34.12
CA THR A 192 -4.14 13.97 33.41
C THR A 192 -5.23 13.33 34.25
N ILE A 193 -6.43 13.24 33.70
CA ILE A 193 -7.58 12.56 34.31
C ILE A 193 -7.75 11.21 33.62
N THR A 194 -7.50 10.13 34.36
CA THR A 194 -7.79 8.77 33.90
C THR A 194 -9.19 8.38 34.32
N TYR A 195 -10.04 8.00 33.36
CA TYR A 195 -11.47 7.76 33.61
C TYR A 195 -11.97 6.52 32.86
N PHE A 196 -13.07 5.94 33.32
CA PHE A 196 -13.71 4.82 32.66
C PHE A 196 -14.67 5.29 31.55
N ASP A 197 -14.30 5.04 30.30
CA ASP A 197 -15.17 5.21 29.14
C ASP A 197 -15.99 3.94 28.96
N VAL A 198 -17.30 4.06 29.13
CA VAL A 198 -18.26 2.98 28.94
C VAL A 198 -19.23 3.42 27.85
N SER A 199 -19.02 2.89 26.65
CA SER A 199 -19.74 3.28 25.44
C SER A 199 -20.14 2.04 24.63
N PRO A 200 -21.26 2.08 23.89
CA PRO A 200 -21.63 1.02 22.94
C PRO A 200 -20.63 0.87 21.79
N ASP A 201 -19.70 1.82 21.64
CA ASP A 201 -18.60 1.71 20.69
C ASP A 201 -17.43 0.86 21.21
N ASN A 202 -17.39 0.54 22.51
CA ASN A 202 -16.36 -0.30 23.10
C ASN A 202 -16.76 -1.77 22.93
N ILE A 203 -15.92 -2.54 22.24
CA ILE A 203 -16.13 -3.96 21.97
C ILE A 203 -14.92 -4.77 22.46
N GLU A 204 -15.16 -6.03 22.84
CA GLU A 204 -14.08 -6.94 23.18
C GLU A 204 -13.30 -7.30 21.93
N PHE A 205 -11.97 -7.24 22.03
CA PHE A 205 -11.11 -7.71 20.96
C PHE A 205 -11.11 -9.25 20.96
N PRO A 206 -11.39 -9.92 19.81
CA PRO A 206 -11.43 -11.38 19.76
C PRO A 206 -10.09 -12.00 20.12
N THR A 207 -10.11 -12.96 21.05
CA THR A 207 -8.90 -13.68 21.49
C THR A 207 -8.46 -14.75 20.49
N THR A 208 -9.36 -15.18 19.60
CA THR A 208 -9.09 -16.14 18.53
C THR A 208 -9.50 -15.53 17.19
N LEU A 209 -8.51 -15.15 16.38
CA LEU A 209 -8.69 -14.75 14.98
C LEU A 209 -7.90 -15.70 14.09
N ASP A 210 -8.46 -16.04 12.93
CA ASP A 210 -7.69 -16.68 11.87
C ASP A 210 -6.82 -15.64 11.16
N THR A 211 -5.55 -15.55 11.56
CA THR A 211 -4.61 -14.54 11.06
C THR A 211 -3.78 -15.02 9.86
N THR A 212 -3.93 -16.28 9.43
CA THR A 212 -3.08 -16.89 8.39
C THR A 212 -3.85 -17.62 7.30
N GLY A 213 -5.10 -17.99 7.56
CA GLY A 213 -5.97 -18.66 6.63
C GLY A 213 -6.63 -17.70 5.64
N ASN A 214 -7.88 -18.00 5.28
CA ASN A 214 -8.60 -17.27 4.24
C ASN A 214 -9.13 -15.94 4.80
N TRP A 215 -8.86 -14.84 4.09
CA TRP A 215 -9.25 -13.50 4.54
C TRP A 215 -10.77 -13.34 4.73
N LYS A 216 -11.60 -14.10 4.01
CA LYS A 216 -13.07 -14.08 4.15
C LYS A 216 -13.54 -14.63 5.49
N GLU A 217 -12.83 -15.60 6.07
CA GLU A 217 -13.16 -16.10 7.41
C GLU A 217 -12.81 -15.04 8.47
N LEU A 218 -11.66 -14.39 8.32
CA LEU A 218 -11.29 -13.26 9.18
C LEU A 218 -12.31 -12.11 9.05
N GLU A 219 -12.77 -11.80 7.83
CA GLU A 219 -13.79 -10.77 7.59
C GLU A 219 -15.07 -11.07 8.36
N LYS A 220 -15.53 -12.33 8.31
CA LYS A 220 -16.69 -12.78 9.06
C LYS A 220 -16.47 -12.65 10.57
N GLN A 221 -15.30 -13.04 11.08
CA GLN A 221 -14.96 -12.94 12.50
C GLN A 221 -14.96 -11.48 12.98
N LEU A 222 -14.30 -10.58 12.24
CA LEU A 222 -14.25 -9.15 12.58
C LEU A 222 -15.62 -8.48 12.50
N THR A 223 -16.42 -8.81 11.48
CA THR A 223 -17.79 -8.29 11.33
C THR A 223 -18.68 -8.79 12.47
N THR A 224 -18.57 -10.06 12.85
CA THR A 224 -19.34 -10.64 13.96
C THR A 224 -18.97 -10.02 15.30
N ALA A 225 -17.68 -9.68 15.48
CA ALA A 225 -17.20 -8.96 16.66
C ALA A 225 -17.65 -7.49 16.70
N GLY A 226 -18.16 -6.95 15.59
CA GLY A 226 -18.69 -5.58 15.51
C GLY A 226 -17.72 -4.53 14.97
N PHE A 227 -16.55 -4.92 14.45
CA PHE A 227 -15.63 -3.98 13.81
C PHE A 227 -16.24 -3.42 12.52
N SER A 228 -16.11 -2.11 12.36
CA SER A 228 -16.73 -1.37 11.23
C SER A 228 -15.72 -0.63 10.36
N ASN A 229 -14.47 -0.50 10.81
CA ASN A 229 -13.40 0.20 10.09
C ASN A 229 -12.30 -0.78 9.68
N VAL A 230 -12.62 -1.66 8.73
CA VAL A 230 -11.70 -2.68 8.21
C VAL A 230 -11.41 -2.42 6.75
N LYS A 231 -10.13 -2.29 6.40
CA LYS A 231 -9.65 -2.07 5.04
C LYS A 231 -8.97 -3.31 4.51
N TRP A 232 -9.50 -3.82 3.40
CA TRP A 232 -9.01 -5.02 2.73
C TRP A 232 -8.21 -4.65 1.48
N THR A 233 -6.98 -5.14 1.38
CA THR A 233 -6.09 -4.85 0.25
C THR A 233 -5.58 -6.14 -0.38
N ALA A 234 -6.00 -6.40 -1.62
CA ALA A 234 -5.45 -7.47 -2.43
C ALA A 234 -4.01 -7.13 -2.85
N VAL A 235 -3.09 -8.07 -2.67
CA VAL A 235 -1.70 -7.95 -3.10
C VAL A 235 -1.40 -9.05 -4.10
N ALA A 236 -1.08 -8.65 -5.33
CA ALA A 236 -0.75 -9.57 -6.41
C ALA A 236 0.32 -10.59 -5.98
N ASP A 237 0.01 -11.88 -6.12
CA ASP A 237 0.91 -12.98 -5.79
C ASP A 237 0.84 -14.07 -6.88
N LYS A 238 2.00 -14.55 -7.32
CA LYS A 238 2.12 -15.63 -8.32
C LYS A 238 1.90 -17.01 -7.71
N ASP A 239 1.98 -17.15 -6.39
CA ASP A 239 1.75 -18.40 -5.72
C ASP A 239 0.24 -18.65 -5.54
N LYS A 240 -0.32 -19.46 -6.45
CA LYS A 240 -1.73 -19.85 -6.43
C LYS A 240 -2.16 -20.50 -5.11
N THR A 241 -1.24 -21.20 -4.42
CA THR A 241 -1.56 -21.86 -3.14
C THR A 241 -1.78 -20.86 -2.01
N LYS A 242 -1.36 -19.59 -2.21
CA LYS A 242 -1.59 -18.48 -1.28
C LYS A 242 -2.80 -17.65 -1.63
N HIS A 243 -3.48 -17.91 -2.74
CA HIS A 243 -4.64 -17.10 -3.13
C HIS A 243 -5.66 -17.02 -1.98
N GLU A 244 -6.10 -15.79 -1.70
CA GLU A 244 -6.99 -15.42 -0.60
C GLU A 244 -6.41 -15.61 0.81
N LYS A 245 -5.14 -16.00 0.96
CA LYS A 245 -4.49 -16.10 2.26
C LYS A 245 -4.01 -14.76 2.76
N ILE A 246 -4.20 -14.53 4.05
CA ILE A 246 -3.76 -13.33 4.76
C ILE A 246 -2.23 -13.23 4.71
N ARG A 247 -1.73 -12.00 4.50
CA ARG A 247 -0.31 -11.68 4.49
C ARG A 247 0.12 -10.85 5.69
N LYS A 248 -0.69 -9.85 6.05
CA LYS A 248 -0.41 -8.91 7.13
C LYS A 248 -1.71 -8.33 7.65
N ILE A 249 -1.77 -8.18 8.97
CA ILE A 249 -2.84 -7.49 9.69
C ILE A 249 -2.20 -6.39 10.51
N THR A 250 -2.78 -5.19 10.47
CA THR A 250 -2.41 -4.11 11.38
C THR A 250 -3.64 -3.56 12.09
N VAL A 251 -3.51 -3.26 13.38
CA VAL A 251 -4.55 -2.54 14.14
C VAL A 251 -3.94 -1.25 14.65
N ASN A 252 -4.60 -0.13 14.37
CA ASN A 252 -4.10 1.21 14.68
C ASN A 252 -2.67 1.47 14.17
N GLY A 253 -2.30 0.86 13.03
CA GLY A 253 -0.97 0.98 12.41
C GLY A 253 0.09 0.00 12.92
N GLU A 254 -0.16 -0.73 14.00
CA GLU A 254 0.78 -1.70 14.55
C GLU A 254 0.58 -3.09 13.94
N ASN A 255 1.68 -3.76 13.56
CA ASN A 255 1.63 -5.12 13.02
C ASN A 255 1.32 -6.12 14.12
N ILE A 256 0.37 -7.01 13.85
CA ILE A 256 -0.09 -7.98 14.83
C ILE A 256 0.43 -9.34 14.46
N GLU A 257 1.63 -9.62 14.93
CA GLU A 257 2.18 -10.98 14.94
C GLU A 257 1.64 -11.77 16.14
N ASN A 258 1.21 -11.08 17.20
CA ASN A 258 0.61 -11.66 18.40
C ASN A 258 -0.58 -10.82 18.88
N LEU A 259 -1.77 -11.43 18.89
CA LEU A 259 -3.02 -10.82 19.34
C LEU A 259 -3.01 -10.47 20.84
N SER A 260 -2.15 -11.10 21.65
CA SER A 260 -2.06 -10.85 23.10
C SER A 260 -1.55 -9.46 23.48
N ASN A 261 -0.96 -8.72 22.53
CA ASN A 261 -0.46 -7.36 22.78
C ASN A 261 -1.55 -6.28 22.61
N ILE A 262 -2.73 -6.66 22.11
CA ILE A 262 -3.84 -5.74 21.91
C ILE A 262 -4.59 -5.59 23.22
N GLU A 263 -5.00 -4.36 23.52
CA GLU A 263 -5.92 -4.12 24.62
C GLU A 263 -7.19 -4.99 24.48
N PRO A 264 -7.69 -5.58 25.57
CA PRO A 264 -8.81 -6.51 25.52
C PRO A 264 -10.12 -5.85 25.10
N VAL A 265 -10.24 -4.53 25.26
CA VAL A 265 -11.41 -3.74 24.86
C VAL A 265 -10.93 -2.58 23.99
N VAL A 266 -11.52 -2.44 22.82
CA VAL A 266 -11.16 -1.41 21.84
C VAL A 266 -12.39 -0.71 21.29
N LYS A 267 -12.20 0.42 20.61
CA LYS A 267 -13.28 1.06 19.84
C LYS A 267 -13.60 0.23 18.60
N LYS A 268 -14.89 0.06 18.28
CA LYS A 268 -15.36 -0.64 17.06
C LYS A 268 -14.89 -0.02 15.73
N GLN A 269 -14.46 1.25 15.78
CA GLN A 269 -13.91 2.00 14.66
C GLN A 269 -12.37 2.02 14.64
N ILE A 270 -11.71 1.28 15.53
CA ILE A 270 -10.25 1.17 15.51
C ILE A 270 -9.81 0.75 14.09
N PRO A 271 -8.87 1.46 13.45
CA PRO A 271 -8.47 1.13 12.09
C PRO A 271 -7.84 -0.25 12.03
N ILE A 272 -8.42 -1.14 11.22
CA ILE A 272 -7.84 -2.45 10.91
C ILE A 272 -7.51 -2.47 9.43
N GLU A 273 -6.26 -2.75 9.09
CA GLU A 273 -5.87 -2.98 7.69
C GLU A 273 -5.40 -4.42 7.52
N VAL A 274 -5.93 -5.08 6.50
CA VAL A 274 -5.57 -6.45 6.14
C VAL A 274 -5.11 -6.49 4.69
N THR A 275 -3.94 -7.11 4.49
CA THR A 275 -3.46 -7.46 3.16
C THR A 275 -3.57 -8.96 2.96
N TYR A 276 -3.97 -9.38 1.76
CA TYR A 276 -4.09 -10.80 1.39
C TYR A 276 -3.52 -11.04 -0.01
N SER A 277 -3.16 -12.28 -0.29
CA SER A 277 -2.53 -12.65 -1.57
C SER A 277 -3.58 -12.86 -2.64
N ASP A 278 -3.38 -12.26 -3.82
CA ASP A 278 -4.31 -12.33 -4.94
C ASP A 278 -3.65 -12.91 -6.21
N PHE A 279 -4.15 -14.07 -6.63
CA PHE A 279 -3.73 -14.73 -7.86
C PHE A 279 -4.60 -14.31 -9.07
N SER A 280 -5.66 -13.53 -8.86
CA SER A 280 -6.66 -13.24 -9.91
C SER A 280 -6.10 -12.59 -11.16
N SER A 281 -5.00 -11.85 -11.02
CA SER A 281 -4.28 -11.19 -12.14
C SER A 281 -3.32 -12.14 -12.89
N PHE A 282 -3.10 -13.36 -12.40
CA PHE A 282 -2.17 -14.33 -12.95
C PHE A 282 -2.89 -15.55 -13.53
N ALA A 283 -2.22 -16.22 -14.46
CA ALA A 283 -2.64 -17.48 -15.04
C ALA A 283 -1.42 -18.38 -15.23
N GLU A 284 -1.66 -19.69 -15.19
CA GLU A 284 -0.64 -20.69 -15.50
C GLU A 284 -0.52 -20.83 -17.02
N LEU A 285 0.70 -20.88 -17.51
CA LEU A 285 0.99 -21.26 -18.89
C LEU A 285 0.73 -22.75 -19.11
N PRO A 286 0.28 -23.15 -20.30
CA PRO A 286 0.20 -24.56 -20.65
C PRO A 286 1.59 -25.21 -20.54
N VAL A 287 1.65 -26.47 -20.13
CA VAL A 287 2.95 -27.19 -19.98
C VAL A 287 3.61 -27.44 -21.33
N SER A 288 2.80 -27.63 -22.38
CA SER A 288 3.24 -27.80 -23.76
C SER A 288 2.16 -27.32 -24.73
N LEU A 289 2.57 -26.97 -25.94
CA LEU A 289 1.68 -26.65 -27.06
C LEU A 289 1.30 -27.95 -27.77
N THR A 290 0.13 -28.50 -27.45
CA THR A 290 -0.39 -29.74 -28.04
C THR A 290 -1.33 -29.51 -29.23
N THR A 291 -1.65 -28.25 -29.51
CA THR A 291 -2.57 -27.84 -30.57
C THR A 291 -1.89 -27.84 -31.94
N THR A 292 -2.66 -28.15 -32.99
CA THR A 292 -2.16 -28.19 -34.37
C THR A 292 -2.65 -27.03 -35.23
N THR A 293 -3.70 -26.33 -34.78
CA THR A 293 -4.30 -25.19 -35.50
C THR A 293 -4.17 -23.88 -34.71
N VAL A 294 -4.19 -22.75 -35.42
CA VAL A 294 -4.17 -21.40 -34.81
C VAL A 294 -5.39 -21.18 -33.91
N ALA A 295 -6.57 -21.61 -34.37
CA ALA A 295 -7.82 -21.48 -33.61
C ALA A 295 -7.78 -22.23 -32.28
N ASP A 296 -7.33 -23.48 -32.28
CA ASP A 296 -7.22 -24.29 -31.05
C ASP A 296 -6.18 -23.70 -30.09
N THR A 297 -5.07 -23.20 -30.65
CA THR A 297 -4.01 -22.55 -29.84
C THR A 297 -4.52 -21.28 -29.19
N LYS A 298 -5.30 -20.48 -29.93
CA LYS A 298 -5.94 -19.28 -29.40
C LYS A 298 -6.89 -19.64 -28.26
N GLN A 299 -7.73 -20.67 -28.47
CA GLN A 299 -8.64 -21.18 -27.44
C GLN A 299 -7.89 -21.70 -26.20
N LEU A 300 -6.77 -22.39 -26.37
CA LEU A 300 -5.95 -22.88 -25.27
C LEU A 300 -5.54 -21.73 -24.33
N PHE A 301 -5.03 -20.63 -24.86
CA PHE A 301 -4.64 -19.49 -24.04
C PHE A 301 -5.83 -18.73 -23.46
N THR A 302 -6.90 -18.49 -24.24
CA THR A 302 -8.08 -17.79 -23.71
C THR A 302 -8.78 -18.60 -22.61
N ASN A 303 -8.84 -19.93 -22.72
CA ASN A 303 -9.41 -20.80 -21.69
C ASN A 303 -8.59 -20.83 -20.41
N ASN A 304 -7.27 -20.61 -20.51
CA ASN A 304 -6.40 -20.41 -19.34
C ASN A 304 -6.50 -18.98 -18.75
N GLY A 305 -7.35 -18.12 -19.32
CA GLY A 305 -7.65 -16.79 -18.78
C GLY A 305 -6.76 -15.66 -19.30
N PHE A 306 -6.02 -15.89 -20.40
CA PHE A 306 -5.26 -14.82 -21.05
C PHE A 306 -6.16 -13.95 -21.94
N ASN A 307 -6.03 -12.64 -21.80
CA ASN A 307 -6.95 -11.68 -22.42
C ASN A 307 -6.36 -11.01 -23.68
N GLN A 308 -5.05 -11.10 -23.89
CA GLN A 308 -4.34 -10.48 -25.01
C GLN A 308 -3.76 -11.53 -25.97
N VAL A 309 -4.64 -12.32 -26.61
CA VAL A 309 -4.23 -13.39 -27.54
C VAL A 309 -4.52 -12.99 -28.98
N SER A 310 -3.45 -12.89 -29.78
CA SER A 310 -3.48 -12.48 -31.19
C SER A 310 -2.72 -13.48 -32.08
N GLU A 311 -2.82 -13.31 -33.39
CA GLU A 311 -2.15 -14.15 -34.38
C GLU A 311 -1.48 -13.31 -35.46
N THR A 312 -0.42 -13.83 -36.06
CA THR A 312 0.32 -13.17 -37.13
C THR A 312 0.84 -14.20 -38.12
N SER A 313 0.70 -13.93 -39.42
CA SER A 313 1.17 -14.82 -40.47
C SER A 313 2.64 -14.56 -40.84
N ILE A 314 3.31 -15.61 -41.29
CA ILE A 314 4.66 -15.58 -41.85
C ILE A 314 4.62 -16.23 -43.22
N GLU A 315 5.07 -15.52 -44.25
CA GLU A 315 5.04 -16.03 -45.62
C GLU A 315 5.95 -17.26 -45.77
N THR A 316 5.46 -18.27 -46.51
CA THR A 316 6.25 -19.44 -46.90
C THR A 316 5.97 -19.86 -48.33
N ASN A 317 6.98 -20.47 -48.98
CA ASN A 317 6.85 -21.11 -50.27
C ASN A 317 6.41 -22.58 -50.15
N GLU A 318 6.40 -23.13 -48.93
CA GLU A 318 6.03 -24.53 -48.67
C GLU A 318 4.52 -24.67 -48.43
N ILE A 319 3.77 -25.01 -49.48
CA ILE A 319 2.30 -25.16 -49.42
C ILE A 319 1.85 -26.13 -48.32
N GLY A 320 2.61 -27.20 -48.07
CA GLY A 320 2.30 -28.19 -47.02
C GLY A 320 2.35 -27.66 -45.59
N LYS A 321 2.95 -26.48 -45.37
CA LYS A 321 3.01 -25.81 -44.07
C LYS A 321 1.88 -24.80 -43.86
N ASN A 322 1.07 -24.51 -44.87
CA ASN A 322 0.04 -23.47 -44.77
C ASN A 322 -0.89 -23.70 -43.56
N GLY A 323 -1.06 -22.67 -42.73
CA GLY A 323 -1.87 -22.71 -41.51
C GLY A 323 -1.21 -23.43 -40.32
N GLN A 324 -0.03 -24.03 -40.47
CA GLN A 324 0.70 -24.64 -39.37
C GLN A 324 1.31 -23.59 -38.45
N ILE A 325 1.29 -23.86 -37.14
CA ILE A 325 1.91 -23.00 -36.13
C ILE A 325 3.42 -23.03 -36.32
N GLN A 326 4.02 -21.85 -36.38
CA GLN A 326 5.45 -21.66 -36.50
C GLN A 326 6.08 -21.45 -35.11
N SER A 327 5.50 -20.55 -34.31
CA SER A 327 5.87 -20.38 -32.90
C SER A 327 4.77 -19.65 -32.14
N VAL A 328 4.84 -19.70 -30.81
CA VAL A 328 4.06 -18.80 -29.94
C VAL A 328 5.04 -17.90 -29.21
N GLU A 329 4.76 -16.59 -29.20
CA GLU A 329 5.53 -15.60 -28.44
C GLU A 329 4.71 -15.03 -27.30
N ILE A 330 5.36 -14.81 -26.16
CA ILE A 330 4.80 -14.21 -24.96
C ILE A 330 5.65 -13.00 -24.60
N ASN A 331 5.07 -11.80 -24.66
CA ASN A 331 5.77 -10.52 -24.48
C ASN A 331 7.07 -10.44 -25.33
N GLY A 332 7.01 -10.93 -26.57
CA GLY A 332 8.13 -10.94 -27.51
C GLY A 332 9.19 -12.04 -27.30
N LYS A 333 9.02 -12.96 -26.35
CA LYS A 333 9.91 -14.12 -26.15
C LYS A 333 9.25 -15.40 -26.64
N ASN A 334 10.03 -16.34 -27.17
CA ASN A 334 9.48 -17.62 -27.59
C ASN A 334 8.90 -18.39 -26.39
N PHE A 335 7.75 -19.04 -26.54
CA PHE A 335 7.10 -19.83 -25.49
C PHE A 335 8.06 -20.83 -24.83
N ASN A 336 8.93 -21.47 -25.62
CA ASN A 336 9.90 -22.46 -25.12
C ASN A 336 11.04 -21.84 -24.29
N GLU A 337 11.21 -20.52 -24.34
CA GLU A 337 12.23 -19.77 -23.58
C GLU A 337 11.66 -19.18 -22.28
N ILE A 338 10.35 -19.33 -22.04
CA ILE A 338 9.71 -18.83 -20.83
C ILE A 338 9.94 -19.81 -19.67
N ASN A 339 10.80 -19.42 -18.74
CA ASN A 339 11.06 -20.21 -17.52
C ASN A 339 9.95 -20.06 -16.46
N ASP A 340 9.22 -18.95 -16.47
CA ASP A 340 8.16 -18.67 -15.49
C ASP A 340 6.83 -19.23 -15.97
N LYS A 341 6.31 -20.25 -15.26
CA LYS A 341 5.05 -20.91 -15.61
C LYS A 341 3.82 -20.11 -15.21
N VAL A 342 3.97 -19.06 -14.39
CA VAL A 342 2.85 -18.21 -13.93
C VAL A 342 3.11 -16.78 -14.37
N ILE A 343 2.30 -16.29 -15.29
CA ILE A 343 2.43 -14.94 -15.83
C ILE A 343 1.12 -14.17 -15.69
N ARG A 344 1.15 -12.86 -15.94
CA ARG A 344 -0.05 -12.04 -15.85
C ARG A 344 -1.01 -12.35 -17.00
N LYS A 345 -2.32 -12.31 -16.73
CA LYS A 345 -3.38 -12.54 -17.73
C LYS A 345 -3.39 -11.51 -18.86
N ASP A 346 -2.83 -10.32 -18.62
CA ASP A 346 -2.65 -9.25 -19.58
C ASP A 346 -1.34 -9.36 -20.37
N SER A 347 -0.58 -10.46 -20.25
CA SER A 347 0.60 -10.68 -21.09
C SER A 347 0.19 -10.82 -22.56
N GLU A 348 0.96 -10.21 -23.45
CA GLU A 348 0.73 -10.29 -24.90
C GLU A 348 1.15 -11.66 -25.42
N ILE A 349 0.22 -12.36 -26.09
CA ILE A 349 0.44 -13.66 -26.68
C ILE A 349 0.22 -13.56 -28.19
N ILE A 350 1.26 -13.88 -28.97
CA ILE A 350 1.23 -13.82 -30.43
C ILE A 350 1.47 -15.22 -30.99
N ILE A 351 0.47 -15.75 -31.69
CA ILE A 351 0.55 -17.03 -32.38
C ILE A 351 1.04 -16.78 -33.80
N LYS A 352 2.27 -17.17 -34.11
CA LYS A 352 2.85 -17.07 -35.44
C LYS A 352 2.57 -18.33 -36.23
N TYR A 353 2.08 -18.20 -37.46
CA TYR A 353 1.76 -19.34 -38.33
C TYR A 353 2.23 -19.11 -39.77
N TRP A 354 2.45 -20.19 -40.50
CA TRP A 354 2.88 -20.14 -41.89
C TRP A 354 1.70 -19.83 -42.83
N ASN A 355 1.85 -18.83 -43.71
CA ASN A 355 0.91 -18.52 -44.78
C ASN A 355 1.57 -18.79 -46.15
N ALA A 356 1.00 -19.73 -46.90
CA ALA A 356 1.47 -20.11 -48.24
C ALA A 356 0.54 -19.63 -49.37
N GLU A 357 -0.39 -18.71 -49.11
CA GLU A 357 -1.34 -18.20 -50.12
C GLU A 357 -0.67 -17.76 -51.41
N LYS A 358 0.44 -17.00 -51.33
CA LYS A 358 1.22 -16.60 -52.51
C LYS A 358 1.74 -17.80 -53.31
N ALA A 359 2.24 -18.82 -52.62
CA ALA A 359 2.75 -20.04 -53.25
C ALA A 359 1.64 -20.91 -53.85
N ILE A 360 0.47 -20.96 -53.20
CA ILE A 360 -0.74 -21.63 -53.69
C ILE A 360 -1.23 -20.96 -54.97
N VAL A 361 -1.36 -19.63 -54.97
CA VAL A 361 -1.79 -18.86 -56.15
C VAL A 361 -0.79 -19.01 -57.29
N GLU A 362 0.52 -18.93 -57.01
CA GLU A 362 1.54 -19.09 -58.04
C GLU A 362 1.59 -20.52 -58.61
N LYS A 363 1.38 -21.55 -57.77
CA LYS A 363 1.24 -22.93 -58.23
C LYS A 363 0.02 -23.10 -59.13
N ALA A 364 -1.14 -22.59 -58.72
CA ALA A 364 -2.35 -22.63 -59.52
C ALA A 364 -2.18 -21.91 -60.87
N ARG A 365 -1.50 -20.75 -60.88
CA ARG A 365 -1.16 -20.02 -62.11
C ARG A 365 -0.29 -20.85 -63.05
N LYS A 366 0.74 -21.51 -62.53
CA LYS A 366 1.62 -22.39 -63.32
C LYS A 366 0.91 -23.63 -63.84
N GLU A 367 0.03 -24.23 -63.06
CA GLU A 367 -0.78 -25.39 -63.48
C GLU A 367 -1.79 -25.01 -64.57
N GLU A 368 -2.41 -23.84 -64.46
CA GLU A 368 -3.28 -23.26 -65.49
C GLU A 368 -2.52 -23.01 -66.80
N GLU A 369 -1.36 -22.35 -66.72
CA GLU A 369 -0.49 -22.08 -67.86
C GLU A 369 -0.03 -23.38 -68.54
N ALA A 370 0.34 -24.40 -67.75
CA ALA A 370 0.70 -25.72 -68.25
C ALA A 370 -0.49 -26.43 -68.92
N ARG A 371 -1.71 -26.28 -68.39
CA ARG A 371 -2.93 -26.84 -69.00
C ARG A 371 -3.20 -26.21 -70.36
N LEU A 372 -3.15 -24.89 -70.45
CA LEU A 372 -3.33 -24.14 -71.70
C LEU A 372 -2.24 -24.51 -72.72
N ALA A 373 -0.98 -24.64 -72.29
CA ALA A 373 0.12 -25.07 -73.15
C ALA A 373 -0.09 -26.51 -73.67
N ALA A 374 -0.54 -27.43 -72.80
CA ALA A 374 -0.85 -28.81 -73.20
C ALA A 374 -2.03 -28.89 -74.17
N GLU A 375 -3.06 -28.05 -73.99
CA GLU A 375 -4.19 -27.95 -74.92
C GLU A 375 -3.76 -27.37 -76.27
N ALA A 376 -2.93 -26.30 -76.28
CA ALA A 376 -2.37 -25.75 -77.51
C ALA A 376 -1.50 -26.76 -78.26
N GLN A 377 -0.69 -27.56 -77.55
CA GLN A 377 0.08 -28.66 -78.16
C GLN A 377 -0.82 -29.74 -78.78
N LYS A 378 -1.89 -30.15 -78.09
CA LYS A 378 -2.87 -31.10 -78.64
C LYS A 378 -3.57 -30.54 -79.88
N ALA A 379 -3.95 -29.26 -79.87
CA ALA A 379 -4.56 -28.59 -81.02
C ALA A 379 -3.60 -28.53 -82.22
N ALA A 380 -2.33 -28.18 -81.98
CA ALA A 380 -1.30 -28.17 -83.02
C ALA A 380 -1.06 -29.59 -83.60
N GLN A 381 -1.04 -30.63 -82.76
CA GLN A 381 -0.94 -32.02 -83.22
C GLN A 381 -2.15 -32.44 -84.06
N ALA A 382 -3.38 -32.13 -83.62
CA ALA A 382 -4.59 -32.42 -84.38
C ALA A 382 -4.61 -31.72 -85.75
N GLN A 383 -4.14 -30.46 -85.82
CA GLN A 383 -3.99 -29.73 -87.08
C GLN A 383 -2.97 -30.41 -88.01
N SER A 384 -1.82 -30.83 -87.50
CA SER A 384 -0.81 -31.54 -88.31
C SER A 384 -1.34 -32.88 -88.86
N GLN A 385 -2.13 -33.62 -88.06
CA GLN A 385 -2.76 -34.86 -88.51
C GLN A 385 -3.85 -34.61 -89.56
N ALA A 386 -4.66 -33.57 -89.40
CA ALA A 386 -5.65 -33.18 -90.39
C ALA A 386 -5.01 -32.73 -91.71
N GLN A 387 -3.88 -32.00 -91.67
CA GLN A 387 -3.11 -31.63 -92.86
C GLN A 387 -2.54 -32.85 -93.58
N ASN A 388 -1.97 -33.81 -92.85
CA ASN A 388 -1.50 -35.06 -93.44
C ASN A 388 -2.65 -35.88 -94.07
N GLN A 389 -3.82 -35.95 -93.41
CA GLN A 389 -5.00 -36.63 -93.98
C GLN A 389 -5.51 -35.93 -95.24
N ALA A 390 -5.56 -34.60 -95.27
CA ALA A 390 -5.95 -33.83 -96.44
C ALA A 390 -4.99 -34.03 -97.62
N GLN A 391 -3.67 -34.09 -97.36
CA GLN A 391 -2.69 -34.43 -98.40
C GLN A 391 -2.90 -35.86 -98.94
N ILE A 392 -3.15 -36.86 -98.09
CA ILE A 392 -3.40 -38.25 -98.53
C ILE A 392 -4.68 -38.33 -99.40
N GLN A 393 -5.74 -37.60 -99.06
CA GLN A 393 -6.96 -37.56 -99.87
C GLN A 393 -6.76 -36.89 -101.23
N GLN A 394 -5.88 -35.87 -101.30
CA GLN A 394 -5.57 -35.19 -102.56
C GLN A 394 -4.76 -36.06 -103.54
N PHE A 395 -4.00 -37.06 -103.05
CA PHE A 395 -3.27 -38.01 -103.90
C PHE A 395 -4.07 -39.26 -104.31
N ALA A 396 -5.23 -39.54 -103.70
CA ALA A 396 -6.05 -40.72 -104.00
C ALA A 396 -7.05 -40.52 -105.16
N GLY A 397 -7.16 -39.30 -105.73
CA GLY A 397 -8.20 -38.93 -106.70
C GLY A 397 -7.87 -39.06 -108.19
N THR A 398 -6.69 -39.54 -108.59
CA THR A 398 -6.24 -39.49 -110.00
C THR A 398 -5.65 -40.79 -110.52
N SER A 399 -6.46 -41.84 -110.68
CA SER A 399 -6.10 -43.00 -111.53
C SER A 399 -7.28 -43.95 -111.75
N ALA A 400 -8.24 -43.55 -112.60
CA ALA A 400 -9.14 -44.46 -113.29
C ALA A 400 -9.15 -44.09 -114.78
N GLY A 401 -8.25 -44.69 -115.55
CA GLY A 401 -8.18 -44.49 -117.00
C GLY A 401 -9.45 -45.02 -117.66
N THR A 402 -10.22 -44.12 -118.27
CA THR A 402 -11.48 -44.45 -118.94
C THR A 402 -11.18 -45.17 -120.26
N VAL A 403 -11.37 -46.49 -120.29
CA VAL A 403 -11.36 -47.28 -121.52
C VAL A 403 -12.58 -46.85 -122.36
N TYR A 404 -12.43 -46.65 -123.67
CA TYR A 404 -13.51 -46.23 -124.58
C TYR A 404 -13.42 -47.00 -125.90
N TYR A 405 -14.52 -47.64 -126.33
CA TYR A 405 -14.61 -48.31 -127.62
C TYR A 405 -15.55 -47.56 -128.56
N LYS A 406 -15.06 -47.19 -129.74
CA LYS A 406 -15.86 -46.46 -130.74
C LYS A 406 -17.03 -47.28 -131.30
N ASN A 407 -16.89 -48.61 -131.40
CA ASN A 407 -17.90 -49.53 -131.91
C ASN A 407 -17.64 -50.97 -131.47
N CYS A 408 -18.58 -51.87 -131.73
CA CYS A 408 -18.46 -53.29 -131.37
C CYS A 408 -17.35 -54.05 -132.09
N THR A 409 -16.93 -53.59 -133.27
CA THR A 409 -15.75 -54.14 -133.94
C THR A 409 -14.47 -53.83 -133.14
N ALA A 410 -14.34 -52.62 -132.62
CA ALA A 410 -13.21 -52.23 -131.77
C ALA A 410 -13.20 -53.00 -130.45
N ALA A 411 -14.37 -53.19 -129.82
CA ALA A 411 -14.50 -53.97 -128.59
C ALA A 411 -14.16 -55.47 -128.81
N ARG A 412 -14.62 -56.08 -129.90
CA ARG A 412 -14.28 -57.46 -130.27
C ARG A 412 -12.81 -57.64 -130.63
N ASN A 413 -12.25 -56.74 -131.41
CA ASN A 413 -10.82 -56.79 -131.77
C ASN A 413 -9.91 -56.64 -130.54
N ALA A 414 -10.36 -55.91 -129.52
CA ALA A 414 -9.69 -55.82 -128.23
C ALA A 414 -9.93 -57.03 -127.31
N GLY A 415 -10.75 -58.01 -127.74
CA GLY A 415 -11.12 -59.17 -126.92
C GLY A 415 -12.07 -58.84 -125.75
N ALA A 416 -12.68 -57.66 -125.75
CA ALA A 416 -13.50 -57.15 -124.65
C ALA A 416 -15.01 -57.42 -124.81
N ALA A 417 -15.45 -57.97 -125.94
CA ALA A 417 -16.87 -58.28 -126.17
C ALA A 417 -17.25 -59.67 -125.62
N PRO A 418 -18.42 -59.84 -124.96
CA PRO A 418 -19.42 -58.80 -124.69
C PRO A 418 -18.99 -57.84 -123.56
N VAL A 419 -19.30 -56.55 -123.71
CA VAL A 419 -18.97 -55.49 -122.72
C VAL A 419 -20.21 -55.17 -121.88
N ARG A 420 -20.20 -55.39 -120.56
CA ARG A 420 -21.40 -55.24 -119.73
C ARG A 420 -21.50 -53.88 -119.06
N ILE A 421 -22.70 -53.47 -118.67
CA ILE A 421 -22.90 -52.24 -117.89
C ILE A 421 -22.06 -52.29 -116.59
N GLY A 422 -21.21 -51.27 -116.40
CA GLY A 422 -20.26 -51.20 -115.29
C GLY A 422 -18.84 -51.66 -115.63
N ASP A 423 -18.63 -52.37 -116.75
CA ASP A 423 -17.29 -52.71 -117.22
C ASP A 423 -16.58 -51.46 -117.79
N PRO A 424 -15.26 -51.31 -117.56
CA PRO A 424 -14.48 -50.27 -118.23
C PRO A 424 -14.59 -50.39 -119.75
N GLY A 425 -15.11 -49.34 -120.41
CA GLY A 425 -15.34 -49.35 -121.86
C GLY A 425 -16.77 -49.61 -122.29
N TYR A 426 -17.70 -49.93 -121.38
CA TYR A 426 -19.13 -49.91 -121.71
C TYR A 426 -19.57 -48.51 -122.11
N ALA A 427 -20.35 -48.44 -123.18
CA ALA A 427 -21.00 -47.22 -123.57
C ALA A 427 -22.35 -47.56 -124.23
N PRO A 428 -23.41 -46.77 -123.99
CA PRO A 428 -24.75 -47.06 -124.49
C PRO A 428 -24.84 -47.26 -126.02
N HIS A 429 -23.88 -46.77 -126.81
CA HIS A 429 -23.84 -46.99 -128.26
C HIS A 429 -23.34 -48.37 -128.68
N LEU A 430 -22.82 -49.16 -127.75
CA LEU A 430 -22.36 -50.54 -127.96
C LEU A 430 -23.47 -51.57 -127.72
N ASP A 431 -24.52 -51.17 -126.99
CA ASP A 431 -25.67 -51.96 -126.62
C ASP A 431 -26.89 -51.48 -127.43
N ARG A 432 -27.20 -52.21 -128.51
CA ARG A 432 -28.18 -51.75 -129.51
C ARG A 432 -29.62 -51.97 -129.05
N ASP A 433 -29.87 -53.02 -128.28
CA ASP A 433 -31.19 -53.41 -127.78
C ASP A 433 -31.43 -52.95 -126.32
N GLY A 434 -30.38 -52.55 -125.62
CA GLY A 434 -30.46 -51.84 -124.34
C GLY A 434 -30.59 -52.79 -123.14
N ASP A 435 -30.15 -54.03 -123.26
CA ASP A 435 -30.29 -55.06 -122.22
C ASP A 435 -29.17 -55.02 -121.16
N GLY A 436 -28.17 -54.17 -121.36
CA GLY A 436 -27.00 -54.00 -120.50
C GLY A 436 -25.78 -54.82 -120.93
N ILE A 437 -25.81 -55.47 -122.09
CA ILE A 437 -24.73 -56.27 -122.67
C ILE A 437 -24.38 -55.75 -124.07
N GLY A 438 -23.37 -54.89 -124.15
CA GLY A 438 -22.88 -54.37 -125.42
C GLY A 438 -22.14 -55.41 -126.27
N CYS A 439 -22.36 -55.36 -127.59
CA CYS A 439 -21.63 -56.12 -128.59
C CYS A 439 -21.82 -57.64 -128.57
N GLU A 440 -23.05 -58.09 -128.31
CA GLU A 440 -23.53 -59.45 -128.62
C GLU A 440 -23.39 -59.81 -130.10
#